data_AF-A0A7Y2F249-F1
#
_entry.id   AF-A0A7Y2F249-F1
#
_cell.length_a   1.000
_cell.length_b   1.000
_cell.length_c   1.000
_cell.angle_alpha   90.00
_cell.angle_beta   90.00
_cell.angle_gamma   90.00
#
_symmetry.space_group_name_H-M   'P 1'
#
loop_
_entity.id
_entity.type
_entity.pdbx_description
1 polymer ?
#
loop_
_entity_poly.entity_id
_entity_poly.type
_entity_poly.pdbx_seq_one_letter_code
_entity_poly.pdbx_strand_id
1 'polypeptide(L)' 'MNRFLFLSLLIGLLVGSCKKDDSPSCTTCSSDITANFELCQEANGNASVNGEDTGTDYELYFDNLIAAGANCGN' A
#
# COMPACT_ATOMS: atom_id res chain seq x y z
N MET A 1 -4.82 -29.98 -32.72
CA MET A 1 -5.48 -30.14 -31.40
C MET A 1 -4.35 -30.14 -30.39
N ASN A 2 -4.02 -29.16 -29.54
CA ASN A 2 -4.65 -27.95 -28.98
C ASN A 2 -3.46 -26.96 -28.75
N ARG A 3 -3.37 -25.71 -29.21
CA ARG A 3 -4.23 -24.52 -29.02
C ARG A 3 -4.57 -24.16 -27.57
N PHE A 4 -3.77 -24.47 -26.56
CA PHE A 4 -3.90 -23.84 -25.25
C PHE A 4 -2.54 -23.87 -24.52
N LEU A 5 -2.23 -22.81 -23.76
CA LEU A 5 -1.00 -22.58 -22.95
C LEU A 5 0.11 -21.75 -23.59
N PHE A 6 -0.23 -20.73 -24.37
CA PHE A 6 0.67 -19.58 -24.65
C PHE A 6 -0.05 -18.27 -24.35
N LEU A 7 -0.57 -18.13 -23.13
CA LEU A 7 -1.12 -16.86 -22.63
C LEU A 7 -0.67 -16.57 -21.19
N SER A 8 0.57 -16.95 -20.86
CA SER A 8 1.18 -16.68 -19.54
C SER A 8 1.99 -15.35 -19.52
N LEU A 9 1.61 -14.36 -20.34
CA LEU A 9 2.44 -13.16 -20.57
C LEU A 9 1.82 -11.82 -20.08
N LEU A 10 0.79 -11.82 -19.23
CA LEU A 10 0.08 -10.55 -18.95
C LEU A 10 -0.36 -10.32 -17.50
N ILE A 11 0.48 -10.69 -16.53
CA ILE A 11 0.55 -9.97 -15.24
C ILE A 11 2.03 -9.71 -14.93
N GLY A 12 2.63 -8.85 -15.74
CA GLY A 12 3.69 -7.96 -15.30
C GLY A 12 3.06 -6.58 -15.18
N LEU A 13 3.48 -5.78 -14.20
CA LEU A 13 2.92 -4.47 -13.82
C LEU A 13 1.72 -4.54 -12.88
N LEU A 14 1.94 -4.92 -11.61
CA LEU A 14 1.46 -4.12 -10.48
C LEU A 14 2.39 -4.36 -9.28
N VAL A 15 3.26 -3.37 -9.09
CA VAL A 15 3.78 -2.86 -7.82
C VAL A 15 4.27 -3.87 -6.76
N GLY A 16 5.59 -3.92 -6.65
CA GLY A 16 6.29 -4.48 -5.52
C GLY A 16 7.75 -4.08 -5.66
N SER A 17 8.03 -2.78 -5.62
CA SER A 17 9.40 -2.28 -5.49
C SER A 17 9.90 -2.72 -4.12
N CYS A 18 10.37 -3.97 -4.01
CA CYS A 18 11.17 -4.45 -2.90
C CYS A 18 12.53 -3.74 -2.92
N LYS A 19 12.54 -2.46 -2.54
CA LYS A 19 13.76 -1.85 -2.01
C LYS A 19 13.89 -2.35 -0.58
N LYS A 20 14.83 -3.26 -0.38
CA LYS A 20 15.50 -3.43 0.91
C LYS A 20 16.60 -2.39 0.91
N ASP A 21 16.41 -1.25 1.56
CA ASP A 21 17.43 -0.29 2.00
C ASP A 21 16.65 0.89 2.59
N ASP A 22 16.66 1.06 3.92
CA ASP A 22 16.01 2.16 4.68
C ASP A 22 14.63 2.61 4.16
N SER A 23 13.78 1.65 3.78
CA SER A 23 12.51 1.95 3.13
C SER A 23 11.45 2.31 4.15
N PRO A 24 10.58 3.29 3.86
CA PRO A 24 9.48 3.66 4.73
C PRO A 24 8.68 2.41 5.09
N SER A 25 8.31 2.27 6.37
CA SER A 25 7.55 1.10 6.82
C SER A 25 6.13 1.21 6.25
N CYS A 26 5.85 0.45 5.19
CA CYS A 26 4.57 0.46 4.51
C CYS A 26 3.68 -0.68 4.97
N THR A 27 2.39 -0.38 5.18
CA THR A 27 1.33 -1.35 5.41
C THR A 27 0.22 -1.17 4.38
N THR A 28 -0.46 -2.27 4.02
CA THR A 28 -1.64 -2.20 3.17
C THR A 28 -2.87 -2.02 4.04
N CYS A 29 -3.62 -0.97 3.77
CA CYS A 29 -4.89 -0.65 4.40
C CYS A 29 -6.05 -0.85 3.44
N SER A 30 -7.21 -1.23 3.96
CA SER A 30 -8.47 -1.30 3.21
C SER A 30 -9.65 -0.96 4.10
N SER A 31 -10.80 -0.65 3.51
CA SER A 31 -12.05 -0.50 4.25
C SER A 31 -13.20 -1.05 3.40
N ASP A 32 -14.40 -1.18 3.99
CA ASP A 32 -15.58 -1.62 3.24
C ASP A 32 -15.96 -0.66 2.09
N ILE A 33 -15.45 0.57 2.12
CA ILE A 33 -15.83 1.67 1.22
C ILE A 33 -14.69 2.09 0.27
N THR A 34 -13.45 1.69 0.55
CA THR A 34 -12.26 2.06 -0.22
C THR A 34 -11.47 0.84 -0.66
N ALA A 35 -10.97 0.87 -1.90
CA ALA A 35 -10.02 -0.13 -2.38
C ALA A 35 -8.75 -0.15 -1.50
N ASN A 36 -8.00 -1.25 -1.58
CA ASN A 36 -6.73 -1.39 -0.87
C ASN A 36 -5.78 -0.25 -1.28
N PHE A 37 -5.15 0.38 -0.30
CA PHE A 37 -4.16 1.41 -0.48
C PHE A 37 -2.94 1.14 0.39
N GLU A 38 -1.79 1.63 -0.06
CA GLU A 38 -0.55 1.54 0.71
C GLU A 38 -0.44 2.77 1.61
N LEU A 39 -0.15 2.56 2.89
CA LEU A 39 0.14 3.59 3.86
C LEU A 39 1.58 3.40 4.33
N CYS A 40 2.43 4.42 4.17
CA CYS A 40 3.83 4.34 4.56
C CYS A 40 4.22 5.43 5.56
N GLN A 41 5.16 5.14 6.44
CA GLN A 41 5.85 6.14 7.24
C GLN A 41 7.07 6.68 6.50
N GLU A 42 6.98 7.90 5.99
CA GLU A 42 8.06 8.57 5.28
C GLU A 42 9.23 8.95 6.21
N ALA A 43 10.40 9.23 5.62
CA ALA A 43 11.61 9.59 6.38
C ALA A 43 11.48 10.89 7.20
N ASN A 44 10.50 11.75 6.88
CA ASN A 44 10.19 12.96 7.62
C ASN A 44 9.22 12.72 8.81
N GLY A 45 8.72 11.49 8.98
CA GLY A 45 7.75 11.10 10.02
C GLY A 45 6.29 11.17 9.58
N ASN A 46 6.01 11.70 8.38
CA ASN A 46 4.64 11.80 7.88
C ASN A 46 4.13 10.46 7.33
N ALA A 47 2.81 10.31 7.28
CA ALA A 47 2.15 9.31 6.46
C ALA A 47 2.20 9.70 4.98
N SER A 48 2.46 8.74 4.10
CA SER A 48 2.13 8.80 2.68
C SER A 48 1.07 7.77 2.31
N VAL A 49 0.20 8.11 1.37
CA VAL A 49 -0.81 7.20 0.83
C VAL A 49 -0.50 6.95 -0.64
N ASN A 50 -0.19 5.70 -0.99
CA ASN A 50 0.28 5.31 -2.32
C ASN A 50 1.48 6.15 -2.80
N GLY A 51 2.37 6.52 -1.90
CA GLY A 51 3.57 7.32 -2.17
C GLY A 51 3.37 8.84 -2.19
N GLU A 52 2.16 9.33 -1.93
CA GLU A 52 1.87 10.77 -1.82
C GLU A 52 1.87 11.19 -0.34
N ASP A 53 2.82 12.05 0.06
CA ASP A 53 2.93 12.58 1.42
C ASP A 53 1.66 13.38 1.80
N THR A 54 1.06 13.02 2.93
CA THR A 54 -0.17 13.65 3.44
C THR A 54 0.09 14.96 4.20
N GLY A 55 1.34 15.25 4.55
CA GLY A 55 1.73 16.34 5.44
C GLY A 55 1.32 16.11 6.90
N THR A 56 0.84 14.90 7.24
CA THR A 56 0.32 14.54 8.56
C THR A 56 1.21 13.46 9.17
N ASP A 57 1.44 13.52 10.48
CA ASP A 57 2.16 12.49 11.24
C ASP A 57 1.59 11.08 11.01
N TYR A 58 2.48 10.10 10.86
CA TYR A 58 2.10 8.72 10.54
C TYR A 58 1.20 8.09 11.60
N GLU A 59 1.53 8.21 12.89
CA GLU A 59 0.76 7.57 13.97
C GLU A 59 -0.64 8.18 14.05
N LEU A 60 -0.73 9.52 13.98
CA LEU A 60 -2.01 10.21 13.96
C LEU A 60 -2.86 9.82 12.74
N TYR A 61 -2.27 9.72 11.56
CA TYR A 61 -2.99 9.33 10.35
C TYR A 61 -3.48 7.88 10.43
N PHE A 62 -2.61 6.97 10.89
CA PHE A 62 -2.94 5.56 11.09
C PHE A 62 -4.08 5.38 12.10
N ASP A 63 -4.01 6.02 13.27
CA ASP A 63 -5.04 5.91 14.31
C ASP A 63 -6.39 6.43 13.81
N ASN A 64 -6.40 7.52 13.04
CA ASN A 64 -7.62 8.04 12.42
C ASN A 64 -8.21 7.06 11.40
N LEU A 65 -7.38 6.38 10.61
CA LEU A 65 -7.84 5.34 9.69
C LEU A 65 -8.47 4.17 10.45
N ILE A 66 -7.81 3.67 11.50
CA ILE A 66 -8.36 2.58 12.33
C ILE A 66 -9.67 3.02 13.01
N ALA A 67 -9.73 4.23 13.56
CA ALA A 67 -10.94 4.79 14.17
C ALA A 67 -12.08 4.97 13.15
N ALA A 68 -11.74 5.26 11.89
CA ALA A 68 -12.70 5.30 10.78
C ALA A 68 -13.11 3.90 10.27
N GLY A 69 -12.52 2.82 10.78
CA GLY A 69 -12.83 1.45 10.42
C GLY A 69 -12.00 0.86 9.29
N ALA A 70 -10.85 1.48 8.95
CA ALA A 70 -9.89 0.85 8.06
C ALA A 70 -9.20 -0.34 8.74
N ASN A 71 -8.89 -1.36 7.95
CA ASN A 71 -8.09 -2.51 8.35
C ASN A 71 -6.72 -2.40 7.67
N CYS A 72 -5.69 -2.11 8.45
CA CYS A 72 -4.31 -2.01 8.01
C CYS A 72 -3.54 -3.23 8.52
N GLY A 73 -2.95 -4.00 7.60
CA GLY A 73 -2.34 -5.32 7.80
C GLY A 73 -1.90 -5.62 9.24
N ASN A 74 -2.66 -6.49 9.90
CA ASN A 74 -2.39 -7.05 11.21
C ASN A 74 -1.45 -8.26 11.13
#